data_AF-A0A848XD02-F1
#
_entry.id   AF-A0A848XD02-F1
#
_cell.length_a   1.000
_cell.length_b   1.000
_cell.length_c   1.000
_cell.angle_alpha   90.00
_cell.angle_beta   90.00
_cell.angle_gamma   90.00
#
_symmetry.space_group_name_H-M   'P 1'
#
loop_
_entity.id
_entity.type
_entity.pdbx_description
1 polymer ?
#
loop_
_entity_poly.entity_id
_entity_poly.type
_entity_poly.pdbx_seq_one_letter_code
_entity_poly.pdbx_strand_id
1 'polypeptide(L)'
;MCYGGVSVAGLLGFLRGGRLAVILSGLYVALYAGGQIAETQMSLNPRIPLFLSLSLPFFIGMVFYRWRAQLPLNWLAGIALALGAAALRGSVVFEPVFVLFLCYWVFLVGYRIGGPVRRYNELGDYSYGVYIYAFPMQQAASHFLGPQGPLTNMAVAAPLTLLFAVLSWHLIERRALASKRSVATWFEQRLRVSRAGL
;
A
#
# COMPACT_ATOMS: atom_id res chain seq x y z
N MET A 1 7.83 7.51 -7.93
CA MET A 1 7.21 7.22 -9.25
C MET A 1 5.68 7.11 -9.16
N CYS A 2 5.10 6.17 -8.40
CA CYS A 2 3.63 5.99 -8.34
C CYS A 2 2.86 7.23 -7.85
N TYR A 3 3.34 7.93 -6.82
CA TYR A 3 2.72 9.20 -6.39
C TYR A 3 2.78 10.29 -7.45
N GLY A 4 3.86 10.35 -8.24
CA GLY A 4 3.97 11.27 -9.38
C GLY A 4 2.94 10.92 -10.47
N GLY A 5 2.75 9.62 -10.75
CA GLY A 5 1.70 9.14 -11.65
C GLY A 5 0.29 9.52 -11.18
N VAL A 6 0.01 9.36 -9.88
CA VAL A 6 -1.26 9.81 -9.26
C VAL A 6 -1.43 11.32 -9.41
N SER A 7 -0.39 12.11 -9.16
CA SER A 7 -0.42 13.57 -9.33
C SER A 7 -0.70 13.97 -10.78
N VAL A 8 -0.03 13.34 -11.75
CA VAL A 8 -0.26 13.58 -13.18
C VAL A 8 -1.69 13.18 -13.57
N ALA A 9 -2.16 11.99 -13.19
CA ALA A 9 -3.53 11.56 -13.45
C ALA A 9 -4.57 12.51 -12.82
N GLY A 10 -4.30 12.99 -11.62
CA GLY A 10 -5.10 14.01 -10.94
C GLY A 10 -5.16 15.33 -11.70
N LEU A 11 -4.00 15.84 -12.17
CA LEU A 11 -3.89 17.06 -12.96
C LEU A 11 -4.57 16.94 -14.33
N LEU A 12 -4.39 15.80 -15.00
CA LEU A 12 -5.05 15.50 -16.27
C LEU A 12 -6.58 15.45 -16.13
N GLY A 13 -7.10 15.19 -14.93
CA GLY A 13 -8.53 15.29 -14.64
C GLY A 13 -9.22 13.96 -14.37
N PHE A 14 -8.47 12.92 -13.98
CA PHE A 14 -9.03 11.64 -13.53
C PHE A 14 -10.11 11.81 -12.44
N LEU A 15 -9.94 12.82 -11.59
CA LEU A 15 -10.92 13.15 -10.53
C LEU A 15 -12.00 14.14 -10.97
N ARG A 16 -11.82 14.85 -12.10
CA ARG A 16 -12.71 15.93 -12.55
C ARG A 16 -13.85 15.45 -13.46
N GLY A 17 -13.61 14.45 -14.32
CA GLY A 17 -14.60 13.98 -15.30
C GLY A 17 -14.79 12.47 -15.26
N GLY A 18 -16.04 11.99 -15.44
CA GLY A 18 -16.33 10.55 -15.51
C GLY A 18 -15.75 9.88 -16.76
N ARG A 19 -15.93 10.51 -17.93
CA ARG A 19 -15.43 10.00 -19.23
C ARG A 19 -13.90 9.90 -19.25
N LEU A 20 -13.21 10.93 -18.75
CA LEU A 20 -11.75 10.94 -18.73
C LEU A 20 -11.16 9.89 -17.78
N ALA A 21 -11.80 9.66 -16.63
CA ALA A 21 -11.41 8.58 -15.73
C ALA A 21 -11.51 7.20 -16.41
N VAL A 22 -12.57 6.96 -17.19
CA VAL A 22 -12.74 5.72 -17.97
C VAL A 22 -11.67 5.60 -19.05
N ILE A 23 -11.40 6.67 -19.82
CA ILE A 23 -10.37 6.67 -20.87
C ILE A 23 -8.99 6.38 -20.28
N LEU A 24 -8.59 7.09 -19.23
CA LEU A 24 -7.31 6.89 -18.55
C LEU A 24 -7.21 5.49 -17.93
N SER A 25 -8.33 4.94 -17.44
CA SER A 25 -8.37 3.58 -16.92
C SER A 25 -8.20 2.54 -18.02
N GLY A 26 -8.88 2.71 -19.15
CA GLY A 26 -8.74 1.85 -20.32
C GLY A 26 -7.32 1.89 -20.89
N LEU A 27 -6.72 3.08 -20.97
CA LEU A 27 -5.33 3.26 -21.40
C LEU A 27 -4.36 2.53 -20.47
N TYR A 28 -4.55 2.64 -19.16
CA TYR A 28 -3.72 1.92 -18.19
C TYR A 28 -3.83 0.39 -18.36
N VAL A 29 -5.05 -0.14 -18.48
CA VAL A 29 -5.30 -1.58 -18.68
C VAL A 29 -4.65 -2.05 -19.99
N ALA A 30 -4.76 -1.28 -21.07
CA ALA A 30 -4.12 -1.60 -22.34
C ALA A 30 -2.58 -1.60 -22.24
N LEU A 31 -1.98 -0.63 -21.55
CA LEU A 31 -0.54 -0.59 -21.30
C LEU A 31 -0.07 -1.75 -20.43
N TYR A 32 -0.83 -2.10 -19.39
CA TYR A 32 -0.52 -3.24 -18.53
C TYR A 32 -0.58 -4.55 -19.30
N ALA A 33 -1.68 -4.81 -20.03
CA ALA A 33 -1.83 -6.02 -20.83
C ALA A 33 -0.78 -6.11 -21.96
N GLY A 34 -0.54 -5.00 -22.66
CA GLY A 34 0.50 -4.90 -23.69
C GLY A 34 1.89 -5.16 -23.12
N GLY A 35 2.20 -4.65 -21.92
CA GLY A 35 3.47 -4.90 -21.24
C GLY A 35 3.68 -6.36 -20.87
N GLN A 36 2.64 -7.04 -20.37
CA GLN A 36 2.69 -8.47 -20.02
C GLN A 36 2.85 -9.36 -21.26
N ILE A 37 2.15 -9.04 -22.36
CA ILE A 37 2.31 -9.74 -23.64
C ILE A 37 3.72 -9.52 -24.18
N ALA A 38 4.21 -8.28 -24.14
CA ALA A 38 5.54 -7.93 -24.62
C ALA A 38 6.63 -8.61 -23.79
N GLU A 39 6.48 -8.76 -22.47
CA GLU A 39 7.41 -9.55 -21.65
C GLU A 39 7.46 -11.03 -22.05
N THR A 40 6.31 -11.59 -22.42
CA THR A 40 6.21 -13.00 -22.83
C THR A 40 6.87 -13.24 -24.22
N GLN A 41 6.83 -12.23 -25.10
CA GLN A 41 7.32 -12.34 -26.48
C GLN A 41 8.72 -11.76 -26.70
N MET A 42 9.10 -10.77 -25.90
CA MET A 42 10.34 -10.01 -25.99
C MET A 42 11.02 -10.07 -24.65
N SER A 43 12.32 -10.37 -24.61
CA SER A 43 13.13 -10.31 -23.40
C SER A 43 13.32 -8.83 -22.98
N LEU A 44 12.28 -8.25 -22.38
CA LEU A 44 12.28 -6.90 -21.87
C LEU A 44 13.25 -6.76 -20.70
N ASN A 45 13.65 -5.52 -20.41
CA ASN A 45 14.37 -5.23 -19.18
C ASN A 45 13.49 -5.60 -17.97
N PRO A 46 13.96 -6.43 -17.02
CA PRO A 46 13.16 -6.94 -15.90
C PRO A 46 12.60 -5.85 -14.96
N ARG A 47 13.11 -4.62 -15.06
CA ARG A 47 12.56 -3.47 -14.34
C ARG A 47 11.19 -3.03 -14.85
N ILE A 48 10.88 -3.25 -16.12
CA ILE A 48 9.61 -2.88 -16.74
C ILE A 48 8.44 -3.69 -16.16
N PRO A 49 8.46 -5.05 -16.21
CA PRO A 49 7.38 -5.85 -15.66
C PRO A 49 7.25 -5.66 -14.14
N LEU A 50 8.37 -5.57 -13.42
CA LEU A 50 8.37 -5.24 -11.99
C LEU A 50 7.64 -3.91 -11.71
N PHE A 51 7.90 -2.88 -12.52
CA PHE A 51 7.23 -1.58 -12.38
C PHE A 51 5.73 -1.70 -12.66
N LEU A 52 5.33 -2.45 -13.69
CA LEU A 52 3.92 -2.68 -14.02
C LEU A 52 3.19 -3.40 -12.88
N SER A 53 3.75 -4.50 -12.37
CA SER A 53 3.23 -5.26 -11.24
C SER A 53 3.05 -4.40 -9.99
N LEU A 54 4.05 -3.57 -9.66
CA LEU A 54 3.97 -2.66 -8.51
C LEU A 54 3.00 -1.48 -8.73
N SER A 55 2.78 -1.06 -9.98
CA SER A 55 1.85 0.03 -10.30
C SER A 55 0.38 -0.40 -10.22
N LEU A 56 0.07 -1.68 -10.44
CA LEU A 56 -1.28 -2.22 -10.48
C LEU A 56 -2.09 -1.99 -9.19
N PRO A 57 -1.60 -2.33 -7.98
CA PRO A 57 -2.37 -2.09 -6.76
C PRO A 57 -2.65 -0.59 -6.52
N PHE A 58 -1.71 0.29 -6.89
CA PHE A 58 -1.94 1.75 -6.81
C PHE A 58 -3.05 2.20 -7.75
N PHE A 59 -3.04 1.70 -8.99
CA PHE A 59 -4.06 2.02 -9.97
C PHE A 59 -5.44 1.51 -9.55
N ILE A 60 -5.54 0.27 -9.08
CA ILE A 60 -6.79 -0.31 -8.55
C ILE A 60 -7.31 0.55 -7.38
N GLY A 61 -6.41 0.99 -6.48
CA GLY A 61 -6.77 1.91 -5.40
C GLY A 61 -7.35 3.25 -5.91
N MET A 62 -6.79 3.83 -6.97
CA MET A 62 -7.33 5.05 -7.59
C MET A 62 -8.73 4.84 -8.18
N VAL A 63 -8.93 3.73 -8.89
CA VAL A 63 -10.23 3.34 -9.47
C VAL A 63 -11.26 3.16 -8.35
N PHE A 64 -10.91 2.41 -7.30
CA PHE A 64 -11.78 2.20 -6.15
C PHE A 64 -12.13 3.52 -5.47
N TYR A 65 -11.17 4.42 -5.27
CA TYR A 65 -11.44 5.73 -4.69
C TYR A 65 -12.39 6.57 -5.56
N ARG A 66 -12.21 6.54 -6.89
CA ARG A 66 -13.05 7.29 -7.83
C ARG A 66 -14.50 6.80 -7.84
N TRP A 67 -14.70 5.49 -7.85
CA TRP A 67 -16.01 4.84 -7.90
C TRP A 67 -16.50 4.32 -6.55
N ARG A 68 -15.93 4.79 -5.44
CA ARG A 68 -16.23 4.33 -4.08
C ARG A 68 -17.72 4.35 -3.71
N ALA A 69 -18.49 5.30 -4.26
CA ALA A 69 -19.93 5.40 -4.02
C ALA A 69 -20.74 4.27 -4.67
N GLN A 70 -20.19 3.66 -5.73
CA GLN A 70 -20.81 2.59 -6.51
C GLN A 70 -20.15 1.22 -6.25
N LEU A 71 -19.11 1.15 -5.43
CA LEU A 71 -18.38 -0.08 -5.13
C LEU A 71 -19.00 -0.76 -3.91
N PRO A 72 -19.85 -1.78 -4.07
CA PRO A 72 -20.41 -2.49 -2.93
C PRO A 72 -19.32 -3.34 -2.27
N LEU A 73 -19.03 -3.06 -0.99
CA LEU A 73 -18.14 -3.87 -0.16
C LEU A 73 -18.96 -4.95 0.57
N ASN A 74 -19.09 -6.12 -0.06
CA ASN A 74 -19.84 -7.26 0.47
C ASN A 74 -19.01 -8.55 0.46
N TRP A 75 -19.33 -9.44 1.39
CA TRP A 75 -18.59 -10.68 1.60
C TRP A 75 -18.70 -11.64 0.41
N LEU A 76 -19.85 -11.66 -0.28
CA LEU A 76 -20.07 -12.54 -1.43
C LEU A 76 -19.12 -12.19 -2.59
N ALA A 77 -18.99 -10.91 -2.93
CA ALA A 77 -18.04 -10.43 -3.92
C ALA A 77 -16.59 -10.70 -3.50
N GLY A 78 -16.28 -10.55 -2.21
CA GLY A 78 -14.96 -10.91 -1.67
C GLY A 78 -14.66 -12.40 -1.86
N ILE A 79 -15.59 -13.29 -1.51
CA ILE A 79 -15.46 -14.74 -1.69
C ILE A 79 -15.36 -15.09 -3.18
N ALA A 80 -16.17 -14.48 -4.03
CA ALA A 80 -16.12 -14.71 -5.48
C ALA A 80 -14.76 -14.34 -6.07
N LEU A 81 -14.17 -13.21 -5.66
CA LEU A 81 -12.82 -12.82 -6.06
C LEU A 81 -11.76 -13.80 -5.53
N ALA A 82 -11.91 -14.30 -4.30
CA ALA A 82 -10.99 -15.28 -3.71
C ALA A 82 -11.02 -16.61 -4.50
N LEU A 83 -12.22 -17.11 -4.80
CA LEU A 83 -12.41 -18.32 -5.60
C LEU A 83 -11.91 -18.13 -7.04
N GLY A 84 -12.18 -16.98 -7.65
CA GLY A 84 -11.66 -16.64 -8.97
C GLY A 84 -10.13 -16.62 -9.02
N ALA A 85 -9.48 -15.99 -8.03
CA ALA A 85 -8.03 -16.00 -7.92
C ALA A 85 -7.48 -17.43 -7.73
N ALA A 86 -8.11 -18.25 -6.88
CA ALA A 86 -7.71 -19.64 -6.66
C ALA A 86 -7.85 -20.50 -7.92
N ALA A 87 -8.96 -20.36 -8.65
CA ALA A 87 -9.23 -21.11 -9.88
C ALA A 87 -8.28 -20.74 -11.02
N LEU A 88 -7.82 -19.48 -11.06
CA LEU A 88 -6.92 -18.98 -12.09
C LEU A 88 -5.43 -19.22 -11.75
N ARG A 89 -5.11 -19.92 -10.66
CA ARG A 89 -3.73 -20.17 -10.25
C ARG A 89 -2.94 -20.87 -11.38
N GLY A 90 -1.77 -20.32 -11.69
CA GLY A 90 -0.91 -20.80 -12.78
C GLY A 90 -1.23 -20.24 -14.16
N SER A 91 -2.30 -19.45 -14.30
CA SER A 91 -2.58 -18.71 -15.55
C SER A 91 -1.89 -17.34 -15.59
N VAL A 92 -1.72 -16.79 -16.79
CA VAL A 92 -1.17 -15.44 -17.01
C VAL A 92 -2.05 -14.33 -16.41
N VAL A 93 -3.33 -14.60 -16.17
CA VAL A 93 -4.27 -13.65 -15.54
C VAL A 93 -4.35 -13.79 -14.03
N PHE A 94 -3.62 -14.75 -13.44
CA PHE A 94 -3.63 -14.96 -11.98
C PHE A 94 -3.22 -13.70 -11.23
N GLU A 95 -2.08 -13.11 -11.57
CA GLU A 95 -1.52 -11.95 -10.87
C GLU A 95 -2.52 -10.78 -10.79
N PRO A 96 -3.08 -10.27 -11.91
CA PRO A 96 -4.00 -9.12 -11.83
C PRO A 96 -5.28 -9.44 -11.06
N VAL A 97 -5.82 -10.66 -11.17
CA VAL A 97 -7.00 -11.07 -10.40
C VAL A 97 -6.68 -11.21 -8.92
N PHE A 98 -5.51 -11.75 -8.58
CA PHE A 98 -5.05 -11.87 -7.20
C PHE A 98 -4.81 -10.50 -6.56
N VAL A 99 -4.20 -9.56 -7.28
CA VAL A 99 -4.02 -8.19 -6.81
C VAL A 99 -5.37 -7.50 -6.62
N LEU A 100 -6.33 -7.67 -7.54
CA LEU A 100 -7.69 -7.16 -7.38
C LEU A 100 -8.39 -7.74 -6.15
N PHE A 101 -8.28 -9.06 -5.95
CA PHE A 101 -8.75 -9.75 -4.76
C PHE A 101 -8.14 -9.12 -3.50
N LEU A 102 -6.82 -8.97 -3.42
CA LEU A 102 -6.13 -8.39 -2.27
C LEU A 102 -6.60 -6.96 -2.00
N CYS A 103 -6.62 -6.10 -3.01
CA CYS A 103 -7.10 -4.72 -2.88
C CYS A 103 -8.54 -4.67 -2.36
N TYR A 104 -9.44 -5.48 -2.94
CA TYR A 104 -10.84 -5.53 -2.51
C TYR A 104 -10.96 -5.99 -1.06
N TRP A 105 -10.25 -7.05 -0.67
CA TRP A 105 -10.28 -7.57 0.69
C TRP A 105 -9.72 -6.61 1.72
N VAL A 106 -8.65 -5.88 1.41
CA VAL A 106 -8.10 -4.83 2.28
C VAL A 106 -9.19 -3.79 2.60
N PHE A 107 -9.93 -3.31 1.59
CA PHE A 107 -11.02 -2.37 1.83
C PHE A 107 -12.26 -3.01 2.47
N LEU A 108 -12.64 -4.22 2.06
CA LEU A 108 -13.75 -4.96 2.63
C LEU A 108 -13.56 -5.14 4.14
N VAL A 109 -12.40 -5.67 4.53
CA VAL A 109 -12.04 -5.87 5.94
C VAL A 109 -11.92 -4.54 6.67
N GLY A 110 -11.19 -3.57 6.10
CA GLY A 110 -10.96 -2.28 6.73
C GLY A 110 -12.22 -1.47 7.01
N TYR A 111 -13.24 -1.57 6.15
CA TYR A 111 -14.50 -0.85 6.32
C TYR A 111 -15.63 -1.65 6.96
N ARG A 112 -15.66 -2.98 6.82
CA ARG A 112 -16.77 -3.82 7.32
C ARG A 112 -16.48 -4.47 8.66
N ILE A 113 -15.21 -4.77 9.00
CA ILE A 113 -14.89 -5.32 10.31
C ILE A 113 -14.99 -4.21 11.36
N GLY A 114 -16.00 -4.35 12.23
CA GLY A 114 -16.22 -3.50 13.40
C GLY A 114 -15.96 -4.26 14.71
N GLY A 115 -16.38 -3.65 15.83
CA GLY A 115 -16.39 -4.32 17.12
C GLY A 115 -15.00 -4.44 17.78
N PRO A 116 -14.72 -5.53 18.52
CA PRO A 116 -13.52 -5.67 19.35
C PRO A 116 -12.21 -5.49 18.58
N VAL A 117 -12.16 -5.86 17.30
CA VAL A 117 -10.98 -5.69 16.44
C VAL A 117 -10.60 -4.20 16.33
N ARG A 118 -11.57 -3.29 16.32
CA ARG A 118 -11.30 -1.84 16.27
C ARG A 118 -10.66 -1.29 17.55
N ARG A 119 -10.78 -1.99 18.69
CA ARG A 119 -10.08 -1.61 19.92
C ARG A 119 -8.56 -1.68 19.76
N TYR A 120 -8.06 -2.43 18.78
CA TYR A 120 -6.65 -2.41 18.41
C TYR A 120 -6.15 -0.99 18.08
N ASN A 121 -6.99 -0.15 17.48
CA ASN A 121 -6.63 1.23 17.13
C ASN A 121 -6.41 2.12 18.37
N GLU A 122 -6.84 1.68 19.56
CA GLU A 122 -6.64 2.40 20.82
C GLU A 122 -5.27 2.09 21.46
N LEU A 123 -4.60 1.01 21.03
CA LEU A 123 -3.31 0.60 21.58
C LEU A 123 -2.16 1.48 21.10
N GLY A 124 -2.26 2.06 19.90
CA GLY A 124 -1.23 2.89 19.30
C GLY A 124 -0.90 2.51 17.86
N ASP A 125 -0.11 3.36 17.18
CA ASP A 125 0.32 3.10 15.80
C ASP A 125 1.66 2.36 15.76
N TYR A 126 1.65 1.08 16.16
CA TYR A 126 2.86 0.24 16.13
C TYR A 126 3.31 -0.13 14.72
N SER A 127 2.46 0.09 13.71
CA SER A 127 2.71 -0.35 12.34
C SER A 127 3.98 0.28 11.76
N TYR A 128 4.23 1.55 12.13
CA TYR A 128 5.42 2.27 11.71
C TYR A 128 6.69 1.71 12.34
N GLY A 129 6.67 1.46 13.66
CA GLY A 129 7.78 0.80 14.35
C GLY A 129 8.07 -0.59 13.78
N VAL A 130 7.04 -1.40 13.52
CA VAL A 130 7.21 -2.72 12.90
C VAL A 130 7.89 -2.60 11.53
N TYR A 131 7.49 -1.62 10.71
CA TYR A 131 8.12 -1.36 9.41
C TYR A 131 9.62 -1.05 9.53
N ILE A 132 10.03 -0.25 10.53
CA ILE A 132 11.43 0.11 10.75
C ILE A 132 12.24 -1.08 11.29
N TYR A 133 11.70 -1.79 12.28
CA TYR A 133 12.48 -2.77 13.05
C TYR A 133 12.42 -4.19 12.49
N ALA A 134 11.44 -4.55 11.64
CA ALA A 134 11.29 -5.92 11.15
C ALA A 134 12.55 -6.46 10.47
N PHE A 135 13.09 -5.73 9.49
CA PHE A 135 14.27 -6.16 8.75
C PHE A 135 15.53 -6.28 9.63
N PRO A 136 15.95 -5.28 10.43
CA PRO A 136 17.14 -5.42 11.26
C PRO A 136 16.99 -6.53 12.32
N MET A 137 15.79 -6.77 12.85
CA MET A 137 15.58 -7.88 13.78
C MET A 137 15.71 -9.24 13.10
N GLN A 138 15.21 -9.40 11.86
CA GLN A 138 15.39 -10.62 11.07
C GLN A 138 16.87 -10.86 10.69
N GLN A 139 17.60 -9.80 10.39
CA GLN A 139 19.04 -9.85 10.12
C GLN A 139 19.84 -10.21 11.37
N ALA A 140 19.51 -9.60 12.52
CA ALA A 140 20.13 -9.93 13.80
C ALA A 140 19.87 -11.39 14.18
N ALA A 141 18.64 -11.88 14.04
CA ALA A 141 18.32 -13.28 14.28
C ALA A 141 19.18 -14.22 13.41
N SER A 142 19.31 -13.90 12.12
CA SER A 142 20.16 -14.68 11.19
C SER A 142 21.65 -14.61 11.52
N HIS A 143 22.12 -13.46 12.03
CA HIS A 143 23.51 -13.27 12.40
C HIS A 143 23.89 -14.05 13.66
N PHE A 144 23.06 -13.98 14.71
CA PHE A 144 23.37 -14.59 16.01
C PHE A 144 23.01 -16.08 16.10
N LEU A 145 21.96 -16.52 15.40
CA LEU A 145 21.47 -17.90 15.47
C LEU A 145 21.76 -18.70 14.19
N GLY A 146 22.45 -18.09 13.22
CA GLY A 146 22.72 -18.65 11.90
C GLY A 146 21.52 -18.56 10.93
N PRO A 147 21.71 -18.97 9.67
CA PRO A 147 20.63 -19.01 8.68
C PRO A 147 19.50 -19.94 9.13
N GLN A 148 18.29 -19.40 9.17
CA GLN A 148 17.09 -20.13 9.58
C GLN A 148 16.08 -20.21 8.43
N GLY A 149 15.15 -21.15 8.53
CA GLY A 149 13.95 -21.13 7.69
C GLY A 149 13.11 -19.87 7.94
N PRO A 150 12.33 -19.38 6.95
CA PRO A 150 11.56 -18.14 7.06
C PRO A 150 10.62 -18.09 8.27
N LEU A 151 9.95 -19.21 8.59
CA LEU A 151 9.02 -19.28 9.72
C LEU A 151 9.74 -19.17 11.07
N THR A 152 10.90 -19.81 11.21
CA THR A 152 11.70 -19.77 12.44
C THR A 152 12.28 -18.37 12.63
N ASN A 153 12.81 -17.76 11.56
CA ASN A 153 13.30 -16.39 11.61
C ASN A 153 12.16 -15.43 12.01
N MET A 154 10.99 -15.55 11.39
CA MET A 154 9.82 -14.75 11.76
C MET A 154 9.40 -14.96 13.22
N ALA A 155 9.38 -16.20 13.71
CA ALA A 155 9.02 -16.52 15.09
C ALA A 155 9.99 -15.90 16.12
N VAL A 156 11.28 -15.81 15.78
CA VAL A 156 12.30 -15.18 16.64
C VAL A 156 12.28 -13.65 16.52
N ALA A 157 12.21 -13.12 15.30
CA ALA A 157 12.33 -11.69 15.02
C ALA A 157 11.06 -10.90 15.34
N ALA A 158 9.87 -11.49 15.18
CA ALA A 158 8.60 -10.77 15.36
C ALA A 158 8.38 -10.29 16.81
N PRO A 159 8.63 -11.08 17.87
CA PRO A 159 8.51 -10.60 19.25
C PRO A 159 9.45 -9.43 19.55
N LEU A 160 10.70 -9.49 19.07
CA LEU A 160 11.68 -8.42 19.24
C LEU A 160 11.27 -7.17 18.47
N THR A 161 10.83 -7.34 17.22
CA THR A 161 10.31 -6.26 16.38
C THR A 161 9.14 -5.55 17.07
N LEU A 162 8.20 -6.31 17.61
CA LEU A 162 7.04 -5.75 18.31
C LEU A 162 7.47 -5.01 19.59
N LEU A 163 8.40 -5.57 20.35
CA LEU A 163 8.95 -4.89 21.54
C LEU A 163 9.54 -3.52 21.17
N PHE A 164 10.40 -3.46 20.15
CA PHE A 164 10.99 -2.19 19.70
C PHE A 164 9.94 -1.23 19.10
N ALA A 165 8.94 -1.75 18.38
CA ALA A 165 7.85 -0.95 17.86
C ALA A 165 7.01 -0.30 18.98
N VAL A 166 6.69 -1.06 20.03
CA VAL A 166 5.95 -0.56 21.20
C VAL A 166 6.78 0.50 21.95
N LEU A 167 8.08 0.25 22.14
CA LEU A 167 8.98 1.22 22.77
C LEU A 167 9.10 2.50 21.94
N SER A 168 9.28 2.38 20.63
CA SER A 168 9.34 3.52 19.70
C SER A 168 8.08 4.36 19.75
N TRP A 169 6.90 3.71 19.73
CA TRP A 169 5.62 4.41 19.82
C TRP A 169 5.52 5.26 21.10
N HIS A 170 5.79 4.67 22.25
CA HIS A 170 5.60 5.34 23.55
C HIS A 170 6.68 6.37 23.88
N LEU A 171 7.93 6.13 23.46
CA LEU A 171 9.07 6.98 23.81
C LEU A 171 9.32 8.09 22.78
N ILE A 172 9.04 7.84 21.50
CA ILE A 172 9.43 8.72 20.39
C ILE A 172 8.20 9.17 19.59
N GLU A 173 7.51 8.24 18.93
CA GLU A 173 6.56 8.59 17.86
C GLU A 173 5.34 9.34 18.39
N ARG A 174 4.73 8.88 19.50
CA ARG A 174 3.58 9.55 20.11
C ARG A 174 3.90 10.99 20.51
N ARG A 175 5.10 11.24 21.01
CA ARG A 175 5.55 12.59 21.42
C ARG A 175 5.81 13.47 20.20
N ALA A 176 6.51 12.94 19.19
CA ALA A 176 6.77 13.64 17.94
C ALA A 176 5.47 14.03 17.21
N LEU A 177 4.50 13.12 17.15
CA LEU A 177 3.19 13.38 16.54
C LEU A 177 2.39 14.45 17.29
N ALA A 178 2.45 14.48 18.62
CA ALA A 178 1.83 15.54 19.41
C ALA A 178 2.40 16.93 19.10
N SER A 179 3.71 17.01 18.80
CA SER A 179 4.38 18.26 18.44
C SER A 179 4.19 18.69 16.98
N LYS A 180 3.61 17.83 16.12
CA LYS A 180 3.47 18.09 14.66
C LYS A 180 2.85 19.45 14.34
N ARG A 181 1.77 19.83 15.03
CA ARG A 181 1.06 21.09 14.78
C ARG A 181 1.89 22.31 15.19
N SER A 182 2.61 22.22 16.31
CA SER A 182 3.49 23.29 16.78
C SER A 182 4.65 23.50 15.81
N VAL A 183 5.28 22.42 15.34
CA VAL A 183 6.35 22.51 14.34
C VAL A 183 5.84 23.08 13.02
N ALA A 184 4.68 22.61 12.54
CA ALA A 184 4.09 23.12 11.30
C ALA A 184 3.80 24.63 11.36
N THR A 185 3.20 25.10 12.46
CA THR A 185 2.90 26.53 12.66
C THR A 185 4.17 27.37 12.76
N TRP A 186 5.21 26.89 13.42
CA TRP A 186 6.52 27.55 13.47
C TRP A 186 7.15 27.71 12.07
N PHE A 187 7.08 26.66 11.23
CA PHE A 187 7.57 26.72 9.85
C PHE A 187 6.75 27.70 9.00
N GLU A 188 5.42 27.70 9.12
CA GLU A 188 4.56 28.64 8.40
C GLU A 188 4.88 30.10 8.75
N GLN A 189 5.12 30.40 10.03
CA GLN A 189 5.50 31.73 10.48
C GLN A 189 6.84 32.18 9.88
N ARG A 190 7.87 31.32 9.91
CA ARG A 190 9.18 31.64 9.30
C ARG A 190 9.09 31.84 7.78
N LEU A 191 8.33 31.00 7.09
CA LEU A 191 8.13 31.12 5.64
C LEU A 191 7.36 32.39 5.25
N ARG A 192 6.41 32.85 6.08
CA ARG A 192 5.71 34.12 5.87
C ARG A 192 6.62 35.33 6.08
N VAL A 193 7.44 35.32 7.12
CA VAL A 193 8.42 36.40 7.39
C VAL A 193 9.43 36.53 6.23
N SER A 194 9.88 35.39 5.68
CA SER A 194 10.80 35.41 4.52
C SER A 194 10.17 35.94 3.22
N ARG A 195 8.83 35.95 3.09
CA ARG A 195 8.12 36.49 1.92
C ARG A 195 7.72 37.96 2.07
N ALA A 196 7.66 38.49 3.30
CA ALA A 196 7.31 39.88 3.58
C ALA A 196 8.52 40.83 3.58
N GLY A 197 9.74 40.29 3.49
CA GLY A 197 11.00 41.05 3.39
C GLY A 197 11.60 41.13 1.98
N LEU A 198 10.82 40.79 0.95
CA LEU A 198 11.10 41.02 -0.48
C LEU A 198 10.05 41.99 -1.02
#